data_AF-A0A8J9WZS0-F1
#
_entry.id   AF-A0A8J9WZS0-F1
#
_cell.length_a   1.000
_cell.length_b   1.000
_cell.length_c   1.000
_cell.angle_alpha   90.00
_cell.angle_beta   90.00
_cell.angle_gamma   90.00
#
_symmetry.space_group_name_H-M   'P 1'
#
loop_
_entity.id
_entity.type
_entity.pdbx_description
1 polymer ?
#
loop_
_entity_poly.entity_id
_entity_poly.type
_entity_poly.pdbx_seq_one_letter_code
_entity_poly.pdbx_strand_id
1 'polypeptide(L)' 'MQSLLELGLQPVRGLLLYGPPGCGKTQLAREISTLLDARPPKIVAAPELLDRWVGGSERLIRELFVDAEV' A
#
# COMPACT_ATOMS: atom_id res chain seq x y z
N MET A 1 16.76 -5.43 20.89
CA MET A 1 15.62 -4.52 20.75
C MET A 1 14.38 -5.39 20.88
N GLN A 2 13.49 -5.14 21.86
CA GLN A 2 12.30 -5.97 22.05
C GLN A 2 11.39 -5.89 20.81
N SER A 3 10.78 -7.00 20.43
CA SER A 3 9.87 -7.02 19.29
C SER A 3 8.53 -6.34 19.62
N LEU A 4 7.82 -5.79 18.63
CA LEU A 4 6.50 -5.17 18.84
C LEU A 4 5.50 -6.13 19.50
N LEU A 5 5.62 -7.43 19.18
CA LEU A 5 4.80 -8.50 19.75
C LEU A 5 5.10 -8.71 21.24
N GLU A 6 6.36 -8.63 21.66
CA GLU A 6 6.74 -8.69 23.08
C GLU A 6 6.17 -7.52 23.88
N LEU A 7 5.94 -6.37 23.22
CA LEU A 7 5.31 -5.19 23.81
C LEU A 7 3.78 -5.22 23.73
N GLY A 8 3.17 -6.27 23.15
CA GLY A 8 1.72 -6.36 22.94
C GLY A 8 1.16 -5.38 21.90
N LEU A 9 2.02 -4.82 21.04
CA LEU A 9 1.65 -3.84 20.02
C LEU A 9 1.50 -4.50 18.64
N GLN A 10 0.49 -4.05 17.90
CA GLN A 10 0.26 -4.49 16.52
C GLN A 10 1.05 -3.60 15.55
N PRO A 11 1.68 -4.16 14.50
CA PRO A 11 2.32 -3.37 13.45
C PRO A 11 1.32 -2.44 12.74
N VAL A 12 1.83 -1.28 12.29
CA VAL A 12 1.04 -0.33 11.49
C VAL A 12 0.71 -0.97 10.13
N ARG A 13 -0.58 -1.00 9.77
CA ARG A 13 -1.05 -1.66 8.52
C ARG A 13 -1.03 -0.75 7.29
N GLY A 14 -0.94 0.57 7.46
CA GLY A 14 -0.96 1.51 6.35
C GLY A 14 -0.78 2.95 6.80
N LEU A 15 -0.45 3.80 5.84
CA LEU A 15 -0.23 5.23 6.02
C LEU A 15 -1.07 6.00 5.00
N LEU A 16 -1.64 7.14 5.42
CA LEU A 16 -2.36 8.06 4.55
C LEU A 16 -1.56 9.36 4.42
N LEU A 17 -1.13 9.68 3.19
CA LEU A 17 -0.44 10.93 2.88
C LEU A 17 -1.42 11.92 2.25
N TYR A 18 -1.58 13.11 2.84
CA TYR A 18 -2.49 14.15 2.34
C TYR A 18 -1.79 15.51 2.16
N GLY A 19 -2.45 16.44 1.49
CA GLY A 19 -2.03 17.84 1.33
C GLY A 19 -2.03 18.31 -0.14
N PRO A 20 -1.54 19.53 -0.41
CA PRO A 20 -1.54 20.12 -1.76
C PRO A 20 -0.78 19.27 -2.81
N PRO A 21 -1.08 19.44 -4.11
CA PRO A 21 -0.32 18.81 -5.18
C PRO A 21 1.13 19.33 -5.17
N GLY A 22 2.08 18.48 -5.58
CA GLY A 22 3.49 18.86 -5.68
C GLY A 22 4.32 18.69 -4.39
N CYS A 23 3.73 18.34 -3.24
CA CYS A 23 4.49 18.10 -2.00
C CYS A 23 5.22 16.73 -1.93
N GLY A 24 5.50 16.09 -3.07
CA GLY A 24 6.31 14.85 -3.11
C GLY A 24 5.66 13.57 -2.55
N LYS A 25 4.35 13.52 -2.29
CA LYS A 25 3.67 12.37 -1.64
C LYS A 25 3.94 11.03 -2.34
N THR A 26 3.80 10.99 -3.67
CA THR A 26 4.06 9.80 -4.47
C THR A 26 5.55 9.45 -4.54
N GLN A 27 6.42 10.45 -4.54
CA GLN A 27 7.86 10.24 -4.57
C GLN A 27 8.36 9.67 -3.23
N LEU A 28 7.84 10.19 -2.13
CA LEU A 28 8.12 9.68 -0.78
C LEU A 28 7.78 8.19 -0.66
N ALA A 29 6.62 7.76 -1.19
CA ALA A 29 6.24 6.34 -1.16
C ALA A 29 7.24 5.44 -1.92
N ARG A 30 7.79 5.90 -3.05
CA ARG A 30 8.81 5.17 -3.81
C ARG A 30 10.13 5.10 -3.05
N GLU A 31 10.58 6.21 -2.48
CA GLU A 31 11.85 6.26 -1.76
C GLU A 31 11.81 5.45 -0.47
N ILE A 32 10.69 5.43 0.26
CA ILE A 32 10.52 4.57 1.45
C ILE A 32 10.74 3.10 1.08
N SER A 33 10.19 2.63 -0.04
CA SER A 33 10.40 1.25 -0.47
C SER A 33 11.86 0.94 -0.75
N THR A 34 12.59 1.86 -1.41
CA THR A 34 14.01 1.71 -1.69
C THR A 34 14.84 1.70 -0.41
N LEU A 35 14.55 2.59 0.54
CA LEU A 35 15.27 2.69 1.80
C LEU A 35 15.07 1.47 2.70
N LEU A 36 13.90 0.84 2.63
CA LEU A 36 13.57 -0.35 3.41
C LEU A 36 14.02 -1.67 2.75
N ASP A 37 14.68 -1.61 1.59
CA ASP A 37 15.00 -2.78 0.75
C ASP A 37 13.75 -3.68 0.52
N ALA A 38 12.60 -3.04 0.40
CA ALA A 38 11.31 -3.69 0.22
C ALA A 38 11.00 -3.88 -1.28
N ARG A 39 10.01 -4.72 -1.57
CA ARG A 39 9.48 -4.87 -2.93
C ARG A 39 8.99 -3.51 -3.46
N PRO A 40 9.25 -3.17 -4.74
CA PRO A 40 8.78 -1.93 -5.33
C PRO A 40 7.27 -1.72 -5.13
N PRO A 41 6.82 -0.50 -4.82
CA PRO A 41 5.41 -0.27 -4.54
C PRO A 41 4.59 -0.43 -5.82
N LYS A 42 3.50 -1.19 -5.74
CA LYS A 42 2.47 -1.16 -6.77
C LYS A 42 1.75 0.18 -6.72
N ILE A 43 1.75 0.89 -7.85
CA ILE A 43 1.06 2.17 -7.98
C ILE A 43 -0.18 1.92 -8.80
N VAL A 44 -1.32 2.19 -8.19
CA VAL A 44 -2.63 1.97 -8.76
C VAL A 44 -3.41 3.27 -8.64
N ALA A 45 -3.91 3.79 -9.74
CA ALA A 45 -4.86 4.89 -9.68
C ALA A 45 -6.25 4.36 -9.32
N ALA A 46 -7.02 5.11 -8.53
CA ALA A 46 -8.37 4.69 -8.14
C ALA A 46 -9.30 4.32 -9.32
N PRO A 47 -9.26 5.02 -10.47
CA PRO A 47 -10.07 4.64 -11.64
C PRO A 47 -9.73 3.27 -12.23
N GLU A 48 -8.51 2.75 -12.05
CA GLU A 48 -8.11 1.44 -12.57
C GLU A 48 -8.80 0.28 -11.83
N LEU A 49 -9.30 0.53 -10.62
CA LEU A 49 -10.01 -0.46 -9.81
C LEU A 49 -11.53 -0.43 -10.03
N LEU A 50 -12.04 0.47 -10.86
CA LEU A 50 -13.48 0.58 -11.13
C LEU A 50 -13.88 -0.37 -12.26
N ASP A 51 -14.81 -1.28 -11.98
CA ASP A 51 -15.42 -2.17 -12.97
C ASP A 51 -16.94 -1.91 -13.05
N ARG A 52 -17.50 -2.07 -14.25
CA ARG A 52 -18.93 -1.94 -14.50
C ARG A 52 -19.72 -3.17 -14.06
N TRP A 53 -19.05 -4.32 -13.93
CA TRP A 53 -19.67 -5.58 -13.56
C TRP A 53 -19.68 -5.76 -12.05
N VAL A 54 -20.79 -6.27 -11.52
CA VAL A 54 -20.92 -6.57 -10.09
C VAL A 54 -19.83 -7.55 -9.67
N GLY A 55 -19.05 -7.19 -8.64
CA GLY A 55 -17.94 -8.00 -8.14
C GLY A 55 -16.60 -7.80 -8.88
N GLY A 56 -16.58 -7.02 -9.97
CA GLY A 56 -15.36 -6.81 -10.76
C GLY A 56 -14.29 -6.02 -10.00
N SER A 57 -14.68 -4.92 -9.35
CA SER A 57 -13.77 -4.10 -8.54
C SER A 57 -13.19 -4.88 -7.36
N GLU A 58 -14.01 -5.68 -6.67
CA GLU A 58 -13.57 -6.51 -5.55
C GLU A 58 -12.59 -7.59 -6.00
N ARG A 59 -12.82 -8.18 -7.19
CA ARG A 59 -11.88 -9.14 -7.79
C ARG A 59 -10.53 -8.48 -8.07
N LEU A 60 -10.53 -7.29 -8.69
CA LEU A 60 -9.30 -6.55 -9.00
C LEU A 60 -8.50 -6.20 -7.73
N ILE A 61 -9.19 -5.78 -6.67
CA ILE A 61 -8.54 -5.52 -5.38
C ILE A 61 -7.92 -6.79 -4.82
N ARG A 62 -8.64 -7.93 -4.81
CA ARG A 62 -8.08 -9.19 -4.31
C ARG A 62 -6.85 -9.61 -5.11
N GLU A 63 -6.93 -9.59 -6.44
CA GLU A 63 -5.82 -9.92 -7.34
C GLU A 63 -4.59 -9.04 -7.11
N LEU A 64 -4.79 -7.77 -6.74
CA LEU A 64 -3.69 -6.85 -6.40
C LEU A 64 -2.87 -7.32 -5.19
N PHE A 65 -3.50 -7.97 -4.21
CA PHE A 65 -2.87 -8.40 -2.96
C PHE A 65 -2.36 -9.85 -2.97
N VAL A 66 -2.74 -10.67 -3.96
CA VAL A 66 -2.37 -12.10 -4.03
C VAL A 66 -0.86 -12.34 -3.93
N ASP A 67 -0.04 -11.49 -4.54
CA ASP A 67 1.42 -11.61 -4.49
C ASP A 67 2.04 -11.16 -3.15
N ALA A 68 1.27 -10.43 -2.34
CA ALA A 68 1.68 -9.93 -1.04
C ALA A 68 1.35 -10.88 0.12
N GLU A 69 0.51 -11.92 -0.10
CA GLU A 69 0.09 -12.91 0.92
C GLU A 69 1.17 -13.96 1.27
N VAL A 70 2.46 -13.59 1.29
CA VAL A 70 3.56 -14.49 1.68
C VAL A 70 3.66 -14.65 3.19
#